data_AF-A0A2N0LIQ1-F1
#
_entry.id   AF-A0A2N0LIQ1-F1
#
_cell.length_a   1.000
_cell.length_b   1.000
_cell.length_c   1.000
_cell.angle_alpha   90.00
_cell.angle_beta   90.00
_cell.angle_gamma   90.00
#
_symmetry.space_group_name_H-M   'P 1'
#
loop_
_entity.id
_entity.type
_entity.pdbx_description
1 polymer ?
#
loop_
_entity_poly.entity_id
_entity_poly.type
_entity_poly.pdbx_seq_one_letter_code
_entity_poly.pdbx_strand_id
1 'polypeptide(L)'
;MALGIVVGFVAYLWRGNFTLVLVLGFAMLGNMLVAGMFGAGVPLLPRHLKMDPAVSSAVFVTIFTDVIGFVLFLGLAAAFIDHLV
;
A
#
# COMPACT_ATOMS: atom_id res chain seq x y z
N MET A 1 -6.26 6.21 -5.18
CA MET A 1 -6.04 6.15 -6.64
C MET A 1 -5.27 7.35 -7.19
N ALA A 2 -5.65 8.61 -6.90
CA ALA A 2 -4.95 9.79 -7.43
C ALA A 2 -3.42 9.77 -7.18
N LEU A 3 -3.00 9.42 -5.96
CA LEU A 3 -1.58 9.26 -5.63
C LEU A 3 -0.87 8.21 -6.49
N GLY A 4 -1.50 7.06 -6.76
CA GLY A 4 -0.93 6.02 -7.61
C GLY A 4 -0.74 6.48 -9.06
N ILE A 5 -1.66 7.28 -9.59
CA ILE A 5 -1.55 7.88 -10.93
C ILE A 5 -0.39 8.87 -10.97
N VAL A 6 -0.30 9.76 -9.97
CA VAL A 6 0.77 10.76 -9.89
C VAL A 6 2.14 10.09 -9.78
N VAL A 7 2.30 9.14 -8.85
CA VAL A 7 3.59 8.46 -8.66
C VAL A 7 3.92 7.57 -9.86
N GLY A 8 2.94 6.89 -10.46
CA GLY A 8 3.14 6.14 -11.70
C GLY A 8 3.58 7.01 -12.87
N PHE A 9 3.01 8.21 -13.01
CA PHE A 9 3.41 9.17 -14.04
C PHE A 9 4.84 9.70 -13.82
N VAL A 10 5.19 10.04 -12.57
CA VAL A 10 6.55 10.45 -12.21
C VAL A 10 7.54 9.31 -12.47
N ALA A 11 7.18 8.07 -12.11
CA ALA A 11 8.00 6.89 -12.34
C ALA A 11 8.21 6.61 -13.84
N TYR A 12 7.18 6.82 -14.66
CA TYR A 12 7.28 6.74 -16.12
C TYR A 12 8.28 7.76 -16.67
N LEU A 13 8.17 9.03 -16.25
CA LEU A 13 9.08 10.08 -16.69
C LEU A 13 10.54 9.82 -16.28
N TRP A 14 10.75 9.12 -15.16
CA TRP A 14 12.09 8.89 -14.64
C TRP A 14 12.80 7.69 -15.27
N ARG A 15 12.09 6.56 -15.43
CA ARG A 15 12.67 5.30 -15.94
C ARG A 15 12.29 4.97 -17.38
N GLY A 16 11.27 5.63 -17.95
CA GLY A 16 10.71 5.31 -19.27
C GLY A 16 10.07 3.91 -19.37
N ASN A 17 10.04 3.15 -18.26
CA ASN A 17 9.62 1.75 -18.26
C ASN A 17 8.13 1.66 -17.88
N PHE A 18 7.30 1.25 -18.83
CA PHE A 18 5.86 1.08 -18.63
C PHE A 18 5.50 -0.03 -17.63
N THR A 19 6.31 -1.08 -17.53
CA THR A 19 6.15 -2.15 -16.54
C THR A 19 6.24 -1.60 -15.12
N LEU A 20 7.14 -0.63 -14.88
CA LEU A 20 7.31 -0.02 -13.57
C LEU A 20 6.08 0.80 -13.16
N VAL A 21 5.46 1.51 -14.10
CA VAL A 21 4.17 2.20 -13.91
C VAL A 21 3.07 1.22 -13.54
N LEU A 22 3.01 0.09 -14.25
CA LEU A 22 2.00 -0.94 -14.05
C LEU A 22 2.13 -1.58 -12.67
N VAL A 23 3.35 -1.97 -12.29
CA VAL A 23 3.69 -2.51 -10.97
C VAL A 23 3.29 -1.54 -9.86
N LEU A 24 3.65 -0.26 -9.98
CA LEU A 24 3.31 0.77 -8.99
C LEU A 24 1.80 1.00 -8.91
N GLY A 25 1.11 1.04 -10.05
CA GLY A 25 -0.33 1.19 -10.13
C GLY A 25 -1.08 0.06 -9.44
N PHE A 26 -0.71 -1.19 -9.72
CA PHE A 26 -1.29 -2.36 -9.08
C PHE A 26 -0.94 -2.45 -7.58
N ALA A 27 0.29 -2.10 -7.19
CA ALA A 27 0.69 -2.06 -5.79
C ALA A 27 -0.15 -1.04 -4.99
N MET A 28 -0.33 0.17 -5.53
CA MET A 28 -1.13 1.23 -4.92
C MET A 28 -2.63 0.88 -4.87
N LEU A 29 -3.13 0.18 -5.90
CA LEU A 29 -4.50 -0.35 -5.90
C LEU A 29 -4.73 -1.36 -4.78
N GLY A 30 -3.86 -2.37 -4.69
CA GLY A 30 -3.92 -3.36 -3.62
C GLY A 30 -3.79 -2.73 -2.25
N ASN A 31 -2.86 -1.79 -2.08
CA ASN A 31 -2.63 -1.12 -0.80
C ASN A 31 -3.88 -0.33 -0.36
N MET A 32 -4.58 0.35 -1.28
CA MET A 32 -5.81 1.07 -0.93
C MET A 32 -6.99 0.16 -0.61
N LEU A 33 -7.11 -1.00 -1.27
CA LEU A 33 -8.14 -1.99 -0.93
C LEU A 33 -7.93 -2.51 0.50
N VAL A 34 -6.70 -2.89 0.80
CA VAL A 34 -6.29 -3.33 2.14
C VAL A 34 -6.51 -2.20 3.15
N ALA A 35 -6.06 -0.99 2.87
CA ALA A 35 -6.21 0.15 3.77
C ALA A 35 -7.70 0.45 4.07
N GLY A 36 -8.60 0.26 3.11
CA GLY A 36 -10.05 0.38 3.35
C GLY A 36 -10.59 -0.71 4.27
N MET A 37 -10.16 -1.96 4.07
CA MET A 37 -10.56 -3.10 4.91
C MET A 37 -10.03 -2.97 6.35
N PHE A 38 -8.75 -2.64 6.49
CA PHE A 38 -8.10 -2.49 7.80
C PHE A 38 -8.49 -1.17 8.47
N GLY A 39 -8.68 -0.08 7.74
CA GLY A 39 -9.12 1.19 8.30
C GLY A 39 -10.49 1.09 9.00
N ALA A 40 -11.40 0.27 8.47
CA ALA A 40 -12.70 -0.01 9.10
C ALA A 40 -12.63 -1.13 10.16
N GLY A 41 -11.75 -2.12 9.98
CA GLY A 41 -11.67 -3.31 10.85
C GLY A 41 -10.77 -3.16 12.09
N VAL A 42 -9.69 -2.39 11.99
CA VAL A 42 -8.73 -2.17 13.10
C VAL A 42 -9.37 -1.60 14.37
N PRO A 43 -10.30 -0.63 14.36
CA PRO A 43 -10.87 -0.10 15.61
C PRO A 43 -11.67 -1.14 16.41
N LEU A 44 -12.03 -2.28 15.83
CA LEU A 44 -12.75 -3.35 16.51
C LEU A 44 -11.82 -4.19 17.42
N LEU A 45 -10.54 -4.33 17.06
CA LEU A 45 -9.60 -5.19 17.78
C LEU A 45 -9.18 -4.65 19.17
N PRO A 46 -8.80 -3.35 19.32
CA PRO A 46 -8.44 -2.76 20.61
C PRO A 46 -9.63 -2.68 21.58
N ARG A 47 -10.85 -2.58 21.06
CA ARG A 47 -12.08 -2.54 21.88
C ARG A 47 -12.29 -3.82 22.67
N HIS A 48 -11.85 -4.97 22.13
CA HIS A 48 -11.85 -6.25 22.85
C HIS A 48 -10.72 -6.37 23.89
N LEU A 49 -9.65 -5.59 23.74
CA LEU A 49 -8.46 -5.63 24.61
C LEU A 49 -8.46 -4.55 25.72
N LYS A 50 -9.52 -3.76 25.87
CA LYS A 50 -9.64 -2.65 26.84
C LYS A 50 -8.56 -1.56 26.69
N MET A 51 -7.90 -1.47 25.54
CA MET A 51 -6.92 -0.43 25.22
C MET A 51 -7.61 0.76 24.55
N ASP A 52 -7.14 1.99 24.80
CA ASP A 52 -7.72 3.20 24.23
C ASP A 52 -7.73 3.16 22.69
N PRO A 53 -8.90 3.00 22.05
CA PRO A 53 -8.99 2.78 20.62
C PRO A 53 -8.50 3.99 19.83
N ALA A 54 -8.69 5.20 20.36
CA ALA A 54 -8.35 6.44 19.65
C ALA A 54 -6.84 6.58 19.40
N VAL A 55 -6.00 6.24 20.40
CA VAL A 55 -4.54 6.38 20.29
C VAL A 55 -3.92 5.15 19.63
N SER A 56 -4.42 3.96 19.97
CA SER A 56 -3.86 2.71 19.46
C SER A 56 -4.28 2.41 18.02
N SER A 57 -5.53 2.71 17.63
CA SER A 57 -6.05 2.42 16.28
C SER A 57 -5.28 3.14 15.19
N ALA A 58 -4.91 4.40 15.39
CA ALA A 58 -4.22 5.17 14.36
C ALA A 58 -2.84 4.57 14.06
N VAL A 59 -2.07 4.25 15.09
CA VAL A 59 -0.75 3.61 14.96
C VAL A 59 -0.86 2.23 14.34
N PHE A 60 -1.84 1.42 14.77
CA PHE A 60 -2.07 0.09 14.18
C PHE A 60 -2.41 0.18 12.69
N VAL A 61 -3.32 1.05 12.27
CA VAL A 61 -3.68 1.21 10.85
C VAL A 61 -2.45 1.61 10.04
N THR A 62 -1.64 2.55 10.52
CA THR A 62 -0.43 3.00 9.82
C THR A 62 0.59 1.88 9.66
N ILE A 63 0.84 1.08 10.70
CA ILE A 63 1.77 -0.06 10.60
C ILE A 63 1.25 -1.10 9.60
N PHE A 64 -0.04 -1.45 9.65
CA PHE A 64 -0.62 -2.42 8.73
C PHE A 64 -0.56 -1.94 7.27
N THR A 65 -0.92 -0.69 7.01
CA THR A 65 -0.88 -0.15 5.65
C THR A 65 0.55 0.04 5.15
N ASP A 66 1.52 0.35 6.02
CA ASP A 66 2.93 0.43 5.65
C ASP A 66 3.46 -0.96 5.27
N VAL A 67 3.30 -1.95 6.13
CA VAL A 67 3.79 -3.32 5.88
C VAL A 67 3.17 -3.89 4.60
N ILE A 68 1.86 -3.77 4.43
CA ILE A 68 1.18 -4.33 3.26
C ILE A 68 1.52 -3.53 2.00
N GLY A 69 1.61 -2.20 2.10
CA GLY A 69 2.06 -1.36 0.99
C GLY A 69 3.45 -1.73 0.50
N PHE A 70 4.41 -1.94 1.41
CA PHE A 70 5.76 -2.39 1.07
C PHE A 70 5.76 -3.79 0.46
N VAL A 71 5.05 -4.75 1.06
CA VAL A 71 4.98 -6.13 0.57
C VAL A 71 4.36 -6.19 -0.82
N LEU A 72 3.29 -5.43 -1.08
CA LEU A 72 2.66 -5.38 -2.40
C LEU A 72 3.60 -4.77 -3.45
N PHE A 73 4.25 -3.66 -3.13
CA PHE A 73 5.16 -3.01 -4.06
C PHE A 73 6.39 -3.87 -4.37
N LEU A 74 7.10 -4.34 -3.33
CA LEU A 74 8.30 -5.16 -3.48
C LEU A 74 7.96 -6.53 -4.07
N GLY A 75 6.85 -7.14 -3.67
CA GLY A 75 6.41 -8.44 -4.20
C GLY A 75 6.08 -8.36 -5.68
N LEU A 76 5.35 -7.33 -6.12
CA LEU A 76 5.09 -7.11 -7.55
C LEU A 76 6.36 -6.74 -8.31
N ALA A 77 7.23 -5.89 -7.75
CA ALA A 77 8.50 -5.55 -8.39
C ALA A 77 9.41 -6.77 -8.56
N ALA A 78 9.48 -7.64 -7.56
CA ALA A 78 10.24 -8.89 -7.61
C ALA A 78 9.64 -9.87 -8.63
N ALA A 79 8.31 -9.98 -8.71
CA ALA A 79 7.64 -10.85 -9.68
C ALA A 79 7.88 -10.41 -11.14
N PHE A 80 8.07 -9.11 -11.39
CA PHE A 80 8.31 -8.54 -12.72
C PHE A 80 9.75 -8.08 -12.93
N ILE A 81 10.70 -8.57 -12.13
CA ILE A 81 12.08 -8.07 -12.12
C ILE A 81 12.77 -8.19 -13.49
N ASP A 82 12.51 -9.26 -14.23
CA ASP A 82 13.06 -9.49 -15.56
C ASP A 82 12.60 -8.46 -16.61
N HIS A 83 11.45 -7.80 -16.38
CA HIS A 83 10.91 -6.75 -17.25
C HIS A 83 11.20 -5.34 -16.70
N LEU A 84 11.87 -5.23 -15.55
CA LEU A 84 12.16 -3.98 -14.84
C LEU A 84 13.61 -3.51 -15.04
N VAL A 85 14.51 -4.42 -15.42
CA VAL A 85 15.95 -4.20 -15.69
C VAL A 85 16.17 -3.74 -17.12
#